data_AF-A0A8H3I6Q6-F1
#
_entry.id   AF-A0A8H3I6Q6-F1
#
_cell.length_a   1.000
_cell.length_b   1.000
_cell.length_c   1.000
_cell.angle_alpha   90.00
_cell.angle_beta   90.00
_cell.angle_gamma   90.00
#
_symmetry.space_group_name_H-M   'P 1'
#
loop_
_entity.id
_entity.type
_entity.pdbx_description
1 polymer ?
#
loop_
_entity_poly.entity_id
_entity_poly.type
_entity_poly.pdbx_seq_one_letter_code
_entity_poly.pdbx_strand_id
1 'polypeptide(L)'
;MSDNDLVKVTVPTPHDMAEAIKAHGPATGKAYIVIGGSGLVGQYVVRTLLARGETLVRIIDIVKPKLSANSDANAVDSLSRAEFIQADISDYRSIADAISRPFGDTGRTAEAVIHTAAAIRAFERLEYLKPLSYRVNVEGTKNILRASQALGTVGSFVYTSSAGIVVPPGNFLRLLDSRGRAVFGDDVPVDAPKPRNNYISTKVEAEDIVRAADGVKGIRTSALRPGMSIMGPESIFVSFILDNPGINPIWGGKNMNSMVNAWDLGRAHVQLSDVLFNRPEDVAGQSFAITGQATVHTLSEAYRIMQFYSRRDLQFRNVSELMMFTLSHFVEALLFGRYFVLKSISYITGSQVELVPRWAVEAKLQYIQPAMWDFTLTDTIVDDSRARKVFGARRWTVNNDCPFTIWPAIYTSNSSAVTLSDVETGWEAAPNTPGDGSGADYYDISTVQGFNLPMQVVPSAMGCGVAECAVDLNANCPDPLRGPFAPNTNNTVPIGCKSACTANLDGNPGNSAACCTGQFAAEGACPTSGVPFYDYFKQSCPFTYAY
;
A
#
# COMPACT_ATOMS: atom_id res chain seq x y z
N MET A 1 -10.67 -20.65 1.10
CA MET A 1 -11.10 -20.72 -0.32
C MET A 1 -11.35 -22.17 -0.73
N SER A 2 -12.32 -22.44 -1.60
CA SER A 2 -12.52 -23.77 -2.21
C SER A 2 -11.66 -23.95 -3.47
N ASP A 3 -11.49 -25.18 -3.97
CA ASP A 3 -10.81 -25.42 -5.25
C ASP A 3 -11.53 -24.75 -6.42
N ASN A 4 -12.87 -24.72 -6.38
CA ASN A 4 -13.69 -24.02 -7.36
C ASN A 4 -13.43 -22.50 -7.36
N ASP A 5 -13.05 -21.92 -6.22
CA ASP A 5 -12.66 -20.52 -6.14
C ASP A 5 -11.27 -20.30 -6.74
N LEU A 6 -10.32 -21.22 -6.48
CA LEU A 6 -8.95 -21.12 -6.98
C LEU A 6 -8.86 -21.28 -8.51
N VAL A 7 -9.71 -22.13 -9.11
CA VAL A 7 -9.80 -22.27 -10.58
C VAL A 7 -10.22 -20.94 -11.25
N LYS A 8 -11.01 -20.12 -10.56
CA LYS A 8 -11.52 -18.84 -11.09
C LYS A 8 -10.53 -17.69 -10.96
N VAL A 9 -9.44 -17.86 -10.21
CA VAL A 9 -8.43 -16.81 -10.01
C VAL A 9 -7.69 -16.58 -11.32
N THR A 10 -7.86 -15.39 -11.89
CA THR A 10 -7.04 -14.92 -13.02
C THR A 10 -5.71 -14.42 -12.49
N VAL A 11 -4.60 -14.99 -12.98
CA VAL A 11 -3.25 -14.53 -12.65
C VAL A 11 -2.90 -13.36 -13.57
N PRO A 12 -2.62 -12.16 -13.05
CA PRO A 12 -2.25 -11.01 -13.88
C PRO A 12 -0.96 -11.28 -14.64
N THR A 13 -0.93 -10.92 -15.91
CA THR A 13 0.29 -10.90 -16.73
C THR A 13 1.11 -9.65 -16.44
N PRO A 14 2.42 -9.61 -16.78
CA PRO A 14 3.21 -8.39 -16.72
C PRO A 14 2.59 -7.22 -17.51
N HIS A 15 1.86 -7.52 -18.59
CA HIS A 15 1.14 -6.50 -19.35
C HIS A 15 -0.05 -5.94 -18.57
N ASP A 16 -0.86 -6.79 -17.93
CA ASP A 16 -1.98 -6.36 -17.09
C ASP A 16 -1.48 -5.46 -15.94
N MET A 17 -0.35 -5.85 -15.34
CA MET A 17 0.31 -5.05 -14.31
C MET A 17 0.77 -3.70 -14.86
N ALA A 18 1.40 -3.67 -16.04
CA ALA A 18 1.84 -2.43 -16.68
C ALA A 18 0.68 -1.49 -16.98
N GLU A 19 -0.43 -1.99 -17.51
CA GLU A 19 -1.63 -1.19 -17.76
C GLU A 19 -2.25 -0.68 -16.46
N ALA A 20 -2.34 -1.51 -15.41
CA ALA A 20 -2.81 -1.08 -14.10
C ALA A 20 -1.91 0.02 -13.48
N ILE A 21 -0.60 -0.05 -13.69
CA ILE A 21 0.35 0.96 -13.23
C ILE A 21 0.19 2.25 -14.04
N LYS A 22 0.13 2.18 -15.38
CA LYS A 22 -0.08 3.35 -16.24
C LYS A 22 -1.41 4.05 -15.98
N ALA A 23 -2.44 3.29 -15.60
CA ALA A 23 -3.71 3.86 -15.20
C ALA A 23 -3.54 4.87 -14.06
N HIS A 24 -2.55 4.72 -13.16
CA HIS A 24 -2.30 5.65 -12.05
C HIS A 24 -1.61 6.94 -12.48
N GLY A 25 -1.00 6.96 -13.66
CA GLY A 25 -0.34 8.13 -14.21
C GLY A 25 0.73 7.73 -15.22
N PRO A 26 1.08 8.64 -16.15
CA PRO A 26 2.19 8.41 -17.08
C PRO A 26 3.53 8.37 -16.33
N ALA A 27 4.59 7.95 -17.04
CA ALA A 27 5.95 8.07 -16.53
C ALA A 27 6.25 9.52 -16.11
N THR A 28 6.87 9.67 -14.94
CA THR A 28 7.22 10.97 -14.35
C THR A 28 8.49 11.56 -14.97
N GLY A 29 9.32 10.72 -15.61
CA GLY A 29 10.61 11.12 -16.18
C GLY A 29 11.68 11.39 -15.13
N LYS A 30 11.42 11.09 -13.85
CA LYS A 30 12.35 11.27 -12.74
C LYS A 30 13.43 10.19 -12.72
N ALA A 31 14.55 10.49 -12.09
CA ALA A 31 15.64 9.54 -11.88
C ALA A 31 15.46 8.78 -10.55
N TYR A 32 15.26 7.45 -10.63
CA TYR A 32 14.98 6.57 -9.50
C TYR A 32 16.19 5.68 -9.17
N ILE A 33 16.59 5.66 -7.90
CA ILE A 33 17.48 4.64 -7.35
C ILE A 33 16.65 3.67 -6.50
N VAL A 34 16.78 2.37 -6.76
CA VAL A 34 16.23 1.30 -5.93
C VAL A 34 17.39 0.57 -5.23
N ILE A 35 17.51 0.78 -3.92
CA ILE A 35 18.55 0.16 -3.09
C ILE A 35 18.01 -1.18 -2.59
N GLY A 36 18.79 -2.24 -2.75
CA GLY A 36 18.29 -3.61 -2.57
C GLY A 36 17.47 -4.08 -3.79
N GLY A 37 17.65 -3.44 -4.95
CA GLY A 37 16.88 -3.69 -6.16
C GLY A 37 17.05 -5.10 -6.76
N SER A 38 18.02 -5.88 -6.27
CA SER A 38 18.20 -7.29 -6.66
C SER A 38 17.47 -8.27 -5.74
N GLY A 39 16.97 -7.82 -4.58
CA GLY A 39 16.14 -8.62 -3.68
C GLY A 39 14.69 -8.73 -4.16
N LEU A 40 13.87 -9.54 -3.47
CA LEU A 40 12.45 -9.75 -3.81
C LEU A 40 11.72 -8.42 -4.03
N VAL A 41 11.57 -7.61 -2.98
CA VAL A 41 10.80 -6.36 -3.04
C VAL A 41 11.37 -5.39 -4.06
N GLY A 42 12.69 -5.18 -4.03
CA GLY A 42 13.38 -4.25 -4.91
C GLY A 42 13.16 -4.55 -6.39
N GLN A 43 13.18 -5.83 -6.79
CA GLN A 43 12.90 -6.21 -8.18
C GLN A 43 11.48 -5.83 -8.60
N TYR A 44 10.48 -6.00 -7.74
CA TYR A 44 9.11 -5.60 -8.06
C TYR A 44 8.93 -4.08 -8.11
N VAL A 45 9.68 -3.31 -7.30
CA VAL A 45 9.72 -1.85 -7.44
C VAL A 45 10.31 -1.45 -8.79
N VAL A 46 11.43 -2.03 -9.19
CA VAL A 46 12.08 -1.73 -10.49
C VAL A 46 11.16 -2.11 -11.65
N ARG A 47 10.59 -3.32 -11.63
CA ARG A 47 9.60 -3.78 -12.61
C ARG A 47 8.44 -2.80 -12.73
N THR A 48 7.91 -2.34 -11.59
CA THR A 48 6.81 -1.36 -11.56
C THR A 48 7.21 -0.05 -12.24
N LEU A 49 8.38 0.51 -11.94
CA LEU A 49 8.87 1.74 -12.55
C LEU A 49 9.07 1.60 -14.07
N LEU A 50 9.69 0.49 -14.50
CA LEU A 50 9.93 0.22 -15.93
C LEU A 50 8.63 -0.01 -16.70
N ALA A 51 7.67 -0.71 -16.09
CA ALA A 51 6.34 -0.94 -16.65
C ALA A 51 5.52 0.34 -16.79
N ARG A 52 5.69 1.30 -15.86
CA ARG A 52 5.13 2.67 -15.97
C ARG A 52 5.74 3.46 -17.14
N GLY A 53 6.92 3.07 -17.61
CA GLY A 53 7.66 3.72 -18.69
C GLY A 53 8.82 4.60 -18.22
N GLU A 54 9.24 4.50 -16.95
CA GLU A 54 10.42 5.23 -16.49
C GLU A 54 11.68 4.73 -17.20
N THR A 55 12.54 5.67 -17.61
CA THR A 55 13.78 5.37 -18.36
C THR A 55 15.04 5.50 -17.52
N LEU A 56 14.98 6.28 -16.42
CA LEU A 56 16.11 6.51 -15.52
C LEU A 56 15.91 5.72 -14.22
N VAL A 57 16.13 4.41 -14.30
CA VAL A 57 16.02 3.51 -13.15
C VAL A 57 17.37 2.83 -12.91
N ARG A 58 17.87 2.93 -11.68
CA ARG A 58 19.13 2.32 -11.25
C ARG A 58 18.91 1.40 -10.06
N ILE A 59 19.50 0.23 -10.13
CA ILE A 59 19.62 -0.74 -9.05
C ILE A 59 20.97 -0.54 -8.36
N ILE A 60 20.94 -0.37 -7.04
CA ILE A 60 22.13 -0.45 -6.20
C ILE A 60 21.97 -1.65 -5.27
N ASP A 61 22.89 -2.60 -5.37
CA ASP A 61 22.86 -3.83 -4.57
C ASP A 61 24.26 -4.45 -4.47
N ILE A 62 24.50 -5.33 -3.50
CA ILE A 62 25.78 -6.05 -3.38
C ILE A 62 25.89 -7.20 -4.39
N VAL A 63 24.75 -7.65 -4.94
CA VAL A 63 24.65 -8.71 -5.96
C VAL A 63 23.85 -8.21 -7.16
N LYS A 64 24.28 -8.53 -8.38
CA LYS A 64 23.51 -8.22 -9.61
C LYS A 64 22.18 -8.98 -9.64
N PRO A 65 21.07 -8.38 -10.14
CA PRO A 65 19.79 -9.10 -10.23
C PRO A 65 19.92 -10.37 -11.05
N LYS A 66 19.33 -11.47 -10.56
CA LYS A 66 19.25 -12.72 -11.31
C LYS A 66 18.14 -12.61 -12.34
N LEU A 67 18.51 -12.55 -13.61
CA LEU A 67 17.56 -12.64 -14.72
C LEU A 67 17.15 -14.11 -14.90
N SER A 68 15.85 -14.39 -15.00
CA SER A 68 15.36 -15.72 -15.33
C SER A 68 15.87 -16.13 -16.72
N ALA A 69 16.20 -17.42 -16.91
CA ALA A 69 16.62 -17.91 -18.23
C ALA A 69 15.57 -17.68 -19.33
N ASN A 70 14.30 -17.52 -18.95
CA ASN A 70 13.18 -17.25 -19.85
C ASN A 70 12.70 -15.79 -19.78
N SER A 71 13.47 -14.87 -19.18
CA SER A 71 13.08 -13.46 -19.18
C SER A 71 13.25 -12.87 -20.57
N ASP A 72 12.15 -12.39 -21.16
CA ASP A 72 12.21 -11.60 -22.38
C ASP A 72 12.91 -10.26 -22.05
N ALA A 73 14.10 -10.07 -22.63
CA ALA A 73 14.88 -8.85 -22.44
C ALA A 73 14.14 -7.60 -22.94
N ASN A 74 13.18 -7.78 -23.87
CA ASN A 74 12.35 -6.72 -24.43
C ASN A 74 11.06 -6.50 -23.64
N ALA A 75 10.80 -7.28 -22.58
CA ALA A 75 9.62 -7.10 -21.75
C ALA A 75 9.59 -5.69 -21.14
N VAL A 76 8.38 -5.14 -21.03
CA VAL A 76 8.14 -3.78 -20.51
C VAL A 76 8.61 -3.63 -19.05
N ASP A 77 8.74 -4.71 -18.30
CA ASP A 77 9.21 -4.75 -16.92
C ASP A 77 10.61 -5.36 -16.76
N SER A 78 11.34 -5.60 -17.87
CA SER A 78 12.64 -6.29 -17.83
C SER A 78 13.70 -5.53 -17.03
N LEU A 79 14.22 -6.16 -15.96
CA LEU A 79 15.27 -5.61 -15.11
C LEU A 79 16.57 -5.27 -15.86
N SER A 80 16.81 -5.85 -17.04
CA SER A 80 17.99 -5.54 -17.87
C SER A 80 17.99 -4.11 -18.40
N ARG A 81 16.83 -3.43 -18.35
CA ARG A 81 16.68 -2.02 -18.75
C ARG A 81 17.11 -1.03 -17.67
N ALA A 82 17.31 -1.48 -16.43
CA ALA A 82 17.81 -0.64 -15.35
C ALA A 82 19.35 -0.66 -15.30
N GLU A 83 19.97 0.47 -14.98
CA GLU A 83 21.41 0.52 -14.68
C GLU A 83 21.71 -0.24 -13.39
N PHE A 84 22.82 -0.98 -13.33
CA PHE A 84 23.24 -1.67 -12.11
C PHE A 84 24.57 -1.13 -11.59
N ILE A 85 24.62 -0.80 -10.30
CA ILE A 85 25.85 -0.48 -9.58
C ILE A 85 25.98 -1.41 -8.38
N GLN A 86 27.14 -2.05 -8.26
CA GLN A 86 27.48 -2.84 -7.09
C GLN A 86 27.95 -1.92 -5.95
N ALA A 87 27.30 -1.97 -4.79
CA ALA A 87 27.72 -1.23 -3.60
C ALA A 87 27.32 -1.95 -2.30
N ASP A 88 28.12 -1.75 -1.25
CA ASP A 88 27.80 -2.18 0.11
C ASP A 88 27.28 -0.99 0.91
N ILE A 89 26.03 -1.05 1.35
CA ILE A 89 25.40 0.06 2.09
C ILE A 89 26.03 0.26 3.48
N SER A 90 26.72 -0.75 4.02
CA SER A 90 27.43 -0.64 5.30
C SER A 90 28.74 0.16 5.21
N ASP A 91 29.25 0.39 3.99
CA ASP A 91 30.37 1.30 3.73
C ASP A 91 29.86 2.61 3.14
N TYR A 92 30.02 3.70 3.91
CA TYR A 92 29.60 5.03 3.49
C TYR A 92 30.22 5.47 2.16
N ARG A 93 31.50 5.17 1.91
CA ARG A 93 32.16 5.59 0.65
C ARG A 93 31.57 4.85 -0.53
N SER A 94 31.38 3.54 -0.39
CA SER A 94 30.78 2.69 -1.42
C SER A 94 29.39 3.20 -1.84
N ILE A 95 28.53 3.52 -0.87
CA ILE A 95 27.17 3.98 -1.17
C ILE A 95 27.11 5.44 -1.62
N ALA A 96 27.96 6.31 -1.08
CA ALA A 96 28.04 7.71 -1.51
C ALA A 96 28.47 7.82 -2.98
N ASP A 97 29.52 7.08 -3.36
CA ASP A 97 30.02 7.05 -4.74
C ASP A 97 28.98 6.48 -5.73
N ALA A 98 28.16 5.52 -5.29
CA ALA A 98 27.12 4.92 -6.10
C ALA A 98 25.89 5.85 -6.29
N ILE A 99 25.47 6.55 -5.23
CA ILE A 99 24.34 7.48 -5.26
C ILE A 99 24.68 8.75 -6.07
N SER A 100 25.92 9.24 -6.00
CA SER A 100 26.31 10.47 -6.68
C SER A 100 26.53 10.32 -8.20
N ARG A 101 26.53 9.10 -8.76
CA ARG A 101 26.77 8.92 -10.19
C ARG A 101 25.62 9.50 -11.03
N PRO A 102 25.91 10.28 -12.08
CA PRO A 102 24.91 10.63 -13.08
C PRO A 102 24.33 9.40 -13.80
N PHE A 103 23.10 9.47 -14.26
CA PHE A 103 22.45 8.40 -15.04
C PHE A 103 22.90 8.46 -16.51
N GLY A 104 23.70 7.48 -16.94
CA GLY A 104 24.31 7.47 -18.26
C GLY A 104 24.99 8.81 -18.58
N ASP A 105 24.79 9.31 -19.79
CA ASP A 105 25.35 10.60 -20.24
C ASP A 105 24.40 11.79 -20.03
N THR A 106 23.32 11.63 -19.25
CA THR A 106 22.29 12.67 -19.08
C THR A 106 22.72 13.83 -18.19
N GLY A 107 23.78 13.65 -17.39
CA GLY A 107 24.17 14.59 -16.33
C GLY A 107 23.21 14.66 -15.14
N ARG A 108 22.07 13.94 -15.17
CA ARG A 108 21.07 13.93 -14.09
C ARG A 108 21.47 12.94 -13.00
N THR A 109 21.24 13.32 -11.76
CA THR A 109 21.42 12.47 -10.57
C THR A 109 20.06 12.06 -10.00
N ALA A 110 20.06 11.24 -8.96
CA ALA A 110 18.84 10.71 -8.38
C ALA A 110 17.91 11.81 -7.83
N GLU A 111 16.62 11.68 -8.15
CA GLU A 111 15.54 12.50 -7.59
C GLU A 111 14.72 11.73 -6.56
N ALA A 112 14.62 10.41 -6.74
CA ALA A 112 13.89 9.53 -5.85
C ALA A 112 14.76 8.35 -5.42
N VAL A 113 14.72 8.01 -4.14
CA VAL A 113 15.40 6.83 -3.58
C VAL A 113 14.39 5.94 -2.89
N ILE A 114 14.32 4.68 -3.32
CA ILE A 114 13.49 3.65 -2.70
C ILE A 114 14.43 2.63 -2.04
N HIS A 115 14.43 2.60 -0.71
CA HIS A 115 15.32 1.76 0.09
C HIS A 115 14.62 0.51 0.59
N THR A 116 14.92 -0.61 -0.08
CA THR A 116 14.37 -1.94 0.22
C THR A 116 15.39 -2.89 0.85
N ALA A 117 16.67 -2.49 0.93
CA ALA A 117 17.75 -3.36 1.38
C ALA A 117 17.63 -3.67 2.88
N ALA A 118 17.79 -4.95 3.23
CA ALA A 118 17.78 -5.41 4.62
C ALA A 118 18.51 -6.75 4.77
N ALA A 119 19.19 -6.92 5.91
CA ALA A 119 19.60 -8.22 6.41
C ALA A 119 18.44 -8.84 7.22
N ILE A 120 17.65 -9.69 6.56
CA ILE A 120 16.48 -10.35 7.15
C ILE A 120 16.94 -11.56 7.98
N ARG A 121 17.15 -11.35 9.28
CA ARG A 121 17.51 -12.39 10.26
C ARG A 121 16.46 -12.48 11.37
N ALA A 122 15.21 -12.66 10.98
CA ALA A 122 14.04 -12.61 11.85
C ALA A 122 13.89 -13.82 12.80
N PHE A 123 14.90 -14.67 12.92
CA PHE A 123 14.93 -15.84 13.81
C PHE A 123 15.82 -15.60 15.05
N GLU A 124 16.56 -14.49 15.11
CA GLU A 124 17.52 -14.21 16.18
C GLU A 124 16.98 -13.18 17.19
N ARG A 125 17.27 -13.36 18.47
CA ARG A 125 16.89 -12.42 19.56
C ARG A 125 17.99 -12.12 20.58
N LEU A 126 19.13 -12.80 20.49
CA LEU A 126 20.23 -12.63 21.44
C LEU A 126 21.14 -11.49 20.99
N GLU A 127 21.56 -10.65 21.94
CA GLU A 127 22.26 -9.39 21.66
C GLU A 127 23.58 -9.58 20.89
N TYR A 128 24.32 -10.66 21.13
CA TYR A 128 25.59 -10.92 20.45
C TYR A 128 25.44 -11.13 18.92
N LEU A 129 24.23 -11.45 18.45
CA LEU A 129 23.90 -11.60 17.03
C LEU A 129 23.36 -10.31 16.41
N LYS A 130 22.89 -9.35 17.23
CA LYS A 130 22.31 -8.09 16.75
C LYS A 130 23.20 -7.32 15.78
N PRO A 131 24.55 -7.27 15.91
CA PRO A 131 25.42 -6.62 14.95
C PRO A 131 25.26 -7.10 13.50
N LEU A 132 24.82 -8.35 13.27
CA LEU A 132 24.60 -8.91 11.92
C LEU A 132 23.44 -8.21 11.19
N SER A 133 22.38 -7.84 11.90
CA SER A 133 21.28 -7.05 11.33
C SER A 133 21.53 -5.56 11.42
N TYR A 134 22.07 -5.08 12.54
CA TYR A 134 22.24 -3.64 12.83
C TYR A 134 23.13 -2.93 11.82
N ARG A 135 24.26 -3.54 11.44
CA ARG A 135 25.20 -2.98 10.45
C ARG A 135 24.53 -2.64 9.12
N VAL A 136 23.63 -3.49 8.66
CA VAL A 136 22.96 -3.31 7.36
C VAL A 136 21.69 -2.47 7.52
N ASN A 137 20.84 -2.83 8.47
CA ASN A 137 19.50 -2.25 8.58
C ASN A 137 19.51 -0.84 9.16
N VAL A 138 20.42 -0.55 10.11
CA VAL A 138 20.50 0.76 10.78
C VAL A 138 21.62 1.60 10.19
N GLU A 139 22.86 1.15 10.30
CA GLU A 139 24.01 1.93 9.82
C GLU A 139 23.98 2.10 8.29
N GLY A 140 23.59 1.05 7.55
CA GLY A 140 23.37 1.16 6.11
C GLY A 140 22.30 2.18 5.74
N THR A 141 21.17 2.21 6.46
CA THR A 141 20.12 3.21 6.25
C THR A 141 20.60 4.63 6.55
N LYS A 142 21.38 4.84 7.63
CA LYS A 142 22.00 6.14 7.95
C LYS A 142 22.94 6.59 6.82
N ASN A 143 23.76 5.68 6.30
CA ASN A 143 24.70 6.00 5.21
C ASN A 143 23.96 6.44 3.95
N ILE A 144 22.91 5.71 3.58
CA ILE A 144 22.06 6.02 2.43
C ILE A 144 21.42 7.42 2.60
N LEU A 145 20.78 7.68 3.75
CA LEU A 145 20.15 8.98 4.02
C LEU A 145 21.16 10.11 3.93
N ARG A 146 22.34 9.93 4.56
CA ARG A 146 23.42 10.91 4.53
C ARG A 146 23.90 11.20 3.10
N ALA A 147 24.06 10.17 2.27
CA ALA A 147 24.47 10.31 0.88
C ALA A 147 23.39 11.00 0.03
N SER A 148 22.12 10.61 0.16
CA SER A 148 20.98 11.23 -0.51
C SER A 148 20.84 12.71 -0.17
N GLN A 149 20.97 13.04 1.12
CA GLN A 149 20.94 14.42 1.61
C GLN A 149 22.16 15.23 1.14
N ALA A 150 23.34 14.62 1.01
CA ALA A 150 24.53 15.29 0.50
C ALA A 150 24.44 15.56 -1.00
N LEU A 151 23.76 14.70 -1.76
CA LEU A 151 23.51 14.87 -3.19
C LEU A 151 22.60 16.08 -3.47
N GLY A 152 21.61 16.34 -2.61
CA GLY A 152 20.76 17.54 -2.66
C GLY A 152 19.69 17.54 -3.76
N THR A 153 19.70 16.58 -4.69
CA THR A 153 18.67 16.44 -5.74
C THR A 153 17.53 15.50 -5.35
N VAL A 154 17.68 14.73 -4.27
CA VAL A 154 16.68 13.76 -3.83
C VAL A 154 15.52 14.47 -3.13
N GLY A 155 14.35 14.48 -3.77
CA GLY A 155 13.11 15.04 -3.20
C GLY A 155 12.23 13.99 -2.52
N SER A 156 12.33 12.71 -2.92
CA SER A 156 11.53 11.61 -2.37
C SER A 156 12.43 10.48 -1.84
N PHE A 157 12.17 10.05 -0.60
CA PHE A 157 12.82 8.90 0.03
C PHE A 157 11.79 7.95 0.64
N VAL A 158 11.66 6.76 0.07
CA VAL A 158 10.73 5.73 0.57
C VAL A 158 11.50 4.59 1.20
N TYR A 159 11.17 4.25 2.45
CA TYR A 159 11.79 3.15 3.20
C TYR A 159 10.86 1.95 3.34
N THR A 160 11.37 0.73 3.11
CA THR A 160 10.65 -0.50 3.45
C THR A 160 10.92 -0.91 4.90
N SER A 161 9.96 -0.66 5.78
CA SER A 161 9.89 -1.14 7.16
C SER A 161 9.22 -2.53 7.22
N SER A 162 8.52 -2.86 8.30
CA SER A 162 7.78 -4.11 8.48
C SER A 162 6.60 -3.91 9.42
N ALA A 163 5.46 -4.54 9.14
CA ALA A 163 4.36 -4.59 10.11
C ALA A 163 4.71 -5.45 11.34
N GLY A 164 5.83 -6.20 11.32
CA GLY A 164 6.27 -7.06 12.43
C GLY A 164 6.71 -6.28 13.68
N ILE A 165 6.87 -4.96 13.56
CA ILE A 165 7.34 -4.08 14.66
C ILE A 165 6.39 -4.00 15.86
N VAL A 166 5.13 -4.37 15.66
CA VAL A 166 4.06 -4.37 16.67
C VAL A 166 3.71 -5.78 17.14
N VAL A 167 4.37 -6.80 16.61
CA VAL A 167 4.07 -8.20 16.96
C VAL A 167 4.65 -8.51 18.35
N PRO A 168 3.81 -8.95 19.30
CA PRO A 168 4.28 -9.27 20.63
C PRO A 168 5.15 -10.54 20.62
N PRO A 169 6.25 -10.59 21.40
CA PRO A 169 7.14 -11.75 21.44
C PRO A 169 6.41 -13.06 21.75
N GLY A 170 6.83 -14.13 21.08
CA GLY A 170 6.35 -15.48 21.34
C GLY A 170 6.71 -15.93 22.76
N ASN A 171 5.81 -16.68 23.39
CA ASN A 171 6.05 -17.30 24.70
C ASN A 171 5.37 -18.68 24.78
N PHE A 172 5.82 -19.50 25.72
CA PHE A 172 5.33 -20.86 25.90
C PHE A 172 3.81 -20.94 26.13
N LEU A 173 3.22 -19.99 26.88
CA LEU A 173 1.79 -20.00 27.18
C LEU A 173 0.93 -19.83 25.92
N ARG A 174 1.45 -19.17 24.88
CA ARG A 174 0.77 -19.03 23.59
C ARG A 174 0.71 -20.33 22.77
N LEU A 175 1.46 -21.37 23.14
CA LEU A 175 1.23 -22.70 22.60
C LEU A 175 -0.08 -23.31 23.13
N LEU A 176 -0.53 -22.85 24.31
CA LEU A 176 -1.73 -23.37 24.98
C LEU A 176 -2.97 -22.52 24.72
N ASP A 177 -2.78 -21.24 24.34
CA ASP A 177 -3.87 -20.30 24.04
C ASP A 177 -3.70 -19.69 22.65
N SER A 178 -4.63 -19.99 21.76
CA SER A 178 -4.62 -19.57 20.35
C SER A 178 -5.51 -18.34 20.07
N ARG A 179 -5.74 -17.46 21.05
CA ARG A 179 -6.75 -16.38 20.95
C ARG A 179 -6.21 -14.96 20.83
N GLY A 180 -4.93 -14.79 20.50
CA GLY A 180 -4.35 -13.47 20.31
C GLY A 180 -4.59 -12.93 18.90
N ARG A 181 -5.72 -12.27 18.65
CA ARG A 181 -5.95 -11.50 17.42
C ARG A 181 -5.36 -10.10 17.56
N ALA A 182 -4.29 -9.83 16.83
CA ALA A 182 -3.70 -8.51 16.77
C ALA A 182 -4.02 -7.85 15.42
N VAL A 183 -4.73 -6.72 15.47
CA VAL A 183 -4.94 -5.84 14.33
C VAL A 183 -3.92 -4.72 14.41
N PHE A 184 -3.17 -4.52 13.34
CA PHE A 184 -2.05 -3.60 13.26
C PHE A 184 -2.33 -2.59 12.15
N GLY A 185 -2.52 -1.33 12.53
CA GLY A 185 -2.58 -0.23 11.58
C GLY A 185 -1.23 0.48 11.46
N ASP A 186 -1.33 1.73 11.05
CA ASP A 186 -0.17 2.57 10.84
C ASP A 186 0.42 3.13 12.15
N ASP A 187 -0.37 3.19 13.21
CA ASP A 187 0.07 3.70 14.51
C ASP A 187 0.56 2.54 15.37
N VAL A 188 1.75 2.72 15.96
CA VAL A 188 2.28 1.80 16.97
C VAL A 188 1.70 2.25 18.31
N PRO A 189 0.90 1.42 19.02
CA PRO A 189 0.40 1.77 20.34
C PRO A 189 1.55 2.11 21.29
N VAL A 190 1.37 3.12 22.15
CA VAL A 190 2.41 3.58 23.09
C VAL A 190 2.83 2.47 24.07
N ASP A 191 1.92 1.56 24.36
CA ASP A 191 2.08 0.39 25.21
C ASP A 191 2.45 -0.88 24.44
N ALA A 192 2.77 -0.78 23.15
CA ALA A 192 3.20 -1.92 22.36
C ALA A 192 4.45 -2.57 22.97
N PRO A 193 4.46 -3.91 23.15
CA PRO A 193 5.58 -4.60 23.77
C PRO A 193 6.83 -4.47 22.90
N LYS A 194 7.96 -4.20 23.56
CA LYS A 194 9.24 -4.06 22.86
C LYS A 194 9.61 -5.36 22.13
N PRO A 195 10.01 -5.29 20.85
CA PRO A 195 10.43 -6.47 20.11
C PRO A 195 11.71 -7.04 20.73
N ARG A 196 11.72 -8.35 20.97
CA ARG A 196 12.96 -9.09 21.34
C ARG A 196 13.75 -9.51 20.10
N ASN A 197 13.10 -9.56 18.95
CA ASN A 197 13.68 -9.98 17.69
C ASN A 197 14.67 -8.93 17.16
N ASN A 198 15.91 -9.35 16.86
CA ASN A 198 16.97 -8.45 16.43
C ASN A 198 16.61 -7.73 15.12
N TYR A 199 16.12 -8.47 14.12
CA TYR A 199 15.69 -7.88 12.85
C TYR A 199 14.61 -6.81 13.05
N ILE A 200 13.57 -7.14 13.81
CA ILE A 200 12.46 -6.21 14.05
C ILE A 200 12.91 -4.97 14.81
N SER A 201 13.72 -5.13 15.86
CA SER A 201 14.26 -3.98 16.61
C SER A 201 15.07 -3.03 15.71
N THR A 202 15.84 -3.57 14.76
CA THR A 202 16.59 -2.75 13.80
C THR A 202 15.70 -2.08 12.76
N LYS A 203 14.54 -2.66 12.43
CA LYS A 203 13.54 -2.03 11.54
C LYS A 203 12.82 -0.88 12.21
N VAL A 204 12.47 -1.01 13.51
CA VAL A 204 11.94 0.10 14.31
C VAL A 204 12.91 1.27 14.31
N GLU A 205 14.16 1.03 14.72
CA GLU A 205 15.17 2.08 14.83
C GLU A 205 15.45 2.77 13.48
N ALA A 206 15.57 1.99 12.40
CA ALA A 206 15.78 2.54 11.07
C ALA A 206 14.57 3.36 10.57
N GLU A 207 13.35 2.93 10.86
CA GLU A 207 12.15 3.70 10.52
C GLU A 207 12.10 5.04 11.26
N ASP A 208 12.41 5.05 12.56
CA ASP A 208 12.47 6.28 13.37
C ASP A 208 13.51 7.26 12.80
N ILE A 209 14.68 6.75 12.40
CA ILE A 209 15.74 7.55 11.75
C ILE A 209 15.25 8.13 10.42
N VAL A 210 14.57 7.34 9.59
CA VAL A 210 14.04 7.82 8.30
C VAL A 210 13.01 8.91 8.53
N ARG A 211 12.02 8.67 9.40
CA ARG A 211 10.96 9.64 9.71
C ARG A 211 11.52 10.94 10.28
N ALA A 212 12.52 10.86 11.15
CA ALA A 212 13.20 12.03 11.70
C ALA A 212 14.03 12.80 10.66
N ALA A 213 14.37 12.19 9.53
CA ALA A 213 15.09 12.84 8.43
C ALA A 213 14.17 13.62 7.47
N ASP A 214 12.85 13.58 7.66
CA ASP A 214 11.90 14.34 6.85
C ASP A 214 12.17 15.85 6.91
N GLY A 215 12.21 16.51 5.75
CA GLY A 215 12.49 17.94 5.58
C GLY A 215 13.96 18.32 5.74
N VAL A 216 14.82 17.45 6.28
CA VAL A 216 16.25 17.74 6.46
C VAL A 216 16.93 17.85 5.10
N LYS A 217 17.45 19.03 4.78
CA LYS A 217 18.04 19.34 3.46
C LYS A 217 17.07 19.13 2.29
N GLY A 218 15.77 19.35 2.53
CA GLY A 218 14.74 19.34 1.49
C GLY A 218 14.23 17.95 1.08
N ILE A 219 14.79 16.85 1.62
CA ILE A 219 14.30 15.50 1.34
C ILE A 219 12.96 15.26 2.04
N ARG A 220 11.96 14.73 1.33
CA ARG A 220 10.71 14.26 1.95
C ARG A 220 10.79 12.76 2.12
N THR A 221 10.54 12.27 3.33
CA THR A 221 10.70 10.84 3.66
C THR A 221 9.38 10.19 4.07
N SER A 222 9.21 8.91 3.78
CA SER A 222 8.08 8.13 4.28
C SER A 222 8.43 6.63 4.30
N ALA A 223 7.67 5.83 5.04
CA ALA A 223 7.93 4.39 5.20
C ALA A 223 6.70 3.52 4.91
N LEU A 224 6.93 2.34 4.33
CA LEU A 224 5.93 1.30 4.17
C LEU A 224 6.19 0.13 5.12
N ARG A 225 5.16 -0.35 5.79
CA ARG A 225 5.15 -1.52 6.66
C ARG A 225 4.37 -2.64 5.97
N PRO A 226 5.01 -3.41 5.08
CA PRO A 226 4.36 -4.57 4.47
C PRO A 226 3.89 -5.56 5.53
N GLY A 227 2.79 -6.26 5.23
CA GLY A 227 2.28 -7.40 6.01
C GLY A 227 3.34 -8.48 6.26
N MET A 228 3.07 -9.38 7.21
CA MET A 228 4.05 -10.33 7.77
C MET A 228 4.86 -11.09 6.73
N SER A 229 4.21 -11.53 5.67
CA SER A 229 4.84 -12.29 4.59
C SER A 229 4.63 -11.60 3.26
N ILE A 230 5.73 -11.35 2.55
CA ILE A 230 5.69 -10.85 1.18
C ILE A 230 5.71 -12.07 0.25
N MET A 231 4.67 -12.20 -0.56
CA MET A 231 4.44 -13.34 -1.45
C MET A 231 4.87 -12.99 -2.87
N GLY A 232 5.78 -13.82 -3.38
CA GLY A 232 6.30 -13.80 -4.74
C GLY A 232 7.14 -15.06 -4.97
N PRO A 233 7.46 -15.42 -6.23
CA PRO A 233 8.23 -16.62 -6.56
C PRO A 233 9.57 -16.71 -5.82
N GLU A 234 10.24 -15.57 -5.62
CA GLU A 234 11.54 -15.46 -4.95
C GLU A 234 11.42 -15.27 -3.42
N SER A 235 10.20 -15.33 -2.86
CA SER A 235 9.99 -15.22 -1.43
C SER A 235 10.67 -16.37 -0.70
N ILE A 236 11.35 -16.08 0.41
CA ILE A 236 12.04 -17.09 1.24
C ILE A 236 11.04 -18.17 1.67
N PHE A 237 9.81 -17.78 2.00
CA PHE A 237 8.77 -18.73 2.42
C PHE A 237 8.35 -19.67 1.28
N VAL A 238 8.09 -19.11 0.09
CA VAL A 238 7.63 -19.86 -1.08
C VAL A 238 8.75 -20.75 -1.63
N SER A 239 9.94 -20.18 -1.85
CA SER A 239 11.11 -20.92 -2.37
C SER A 239 11.51 -22.08 -1.47
N PHE A 240 11.49 -21.92 -0.14
CA PHE A 240 11.84 -23.00 0.79
C PHE A 240 10.94 -24.24 0.63
N ILE A 241 9.67 -24.04 0.31
CA ILE A 241 8.69 -25.12 0.13
C ILE A 241 8.79 -25.72 -1.27
N LEU A 242 8.86 -24.86 -2.29
CA LEU A 242 8.87 -25.29 -3.70
C LEU A 242 10.20 -25.95 -4.09
N ASP A 243 11.32 -25.52 -3.51
CA ASP A 243 12.66 -26.05 -3.82
C ASP A 243 13.01 -27.31 -3.00
N ASN A 244 12.27 -27.62 -1.93
CA ASN A 244 12.52 -28.80 -1.12
C ASN A 244 12.01 -30.07 -1.82
N PRO A 245 12.89 -30.98 -2.30
CA PRO A 245 12.46 -32.19 -3.01
C PRO A 245 11.84 -33.23 -2.06
N GLY A 246 12.06 -33.10 -0.76
CA GLY A 246 11.57 -34.03 0.26
C GLY A 246 10.24 -33.60 0.88
N ILE A 247 10.01 -34.12 2.08
CA ILE A 247 8.85 -33.78 2.91
C ILE A 247 9.10 -32.41 3.55
N ASN A 248 8.12 -31.51 3.44
CA ASN A 248 8.10 -30.23 4.12
C ASN A 248 7.54 -30.39 5.54
N PRO A 249 8.37 -30.25 6.59
CA PRO A 249 7.86 -30.21 7.95
C PRO A 249 7.09 -28.91 8.15
N ILE A 250 5.85 -29.02 8.62
CA ILE A 250 4.99 -27.88 8.95
C ILE A 250 4.54 -28.00 10.41
N TRP A 251 4.47 -26.87 11.08
CA TRP A 251 3.96 -26.73 12.43
C TRP A 251 3.23 -25.39 12.52
N GLY A 252 2.31 -25.26 13.47
CA GLY A 252 1.33 -24.19 13.38
C GLY A 252 0.41 -24.40 12.20
N GLY A 253 -0.25 -23.33 11.77
CA GLY A 253 -1.19 -23.40 10.66
C GLY A 253 -2.60 -22.92 10.99
N LYS A 254 -2.91 -22.69 12.26
CA LYS A 254 -4.19 -22.12 12.70
C LYS A 254 -4.18 -20.60 12.65
N ASN A 255 -3.02 -20.01 12.89
CA ASN A 255 -2.90 -18.57 12.97
C ASN A 255 -2.92 -17.92 11.58
N MET A 256 -3.59 -16.78 11.55
CA MET A 256 -3.80 -15.93 10.39
C MET A 256 -2.65 -14.95 10.25
N ASN A 257 -2.10 -14.81 9.05
CA ASN A 257 -1.04 -13.85 8.77
C ASN A 257 -1.37 -13.02 7.55
N SER A 258 -1.33 -11.70 7.68
CA SER A 258 -1.52 -10.79 6.55
C SER A 258 -0.36 -10.94 5.58
N MET A 259 -0.67 -11.38 4.37
CA MET A 259 0.30 -11.57 3.31
C MET A 259 0.10 -10.48 2.25
N VAL A 260 1.19 -9.93 1.74
CA VAL A 260 1.16 -8.91 0.68
C VAL A 260 1.80 -9.46 -0.58
N ASN A 261 1.15 -9.25 -1.73
CA ASN A 261 1.73 -9.58 -3.02
C ASN A 261 2.91 -8.63 -3.33
N ALA A 262 4.02 -9.17 -3.83
CA ALA A 262 5.20 -8.37 -4.11
C ALA A 262 4.96 -7.28 -5.18
N TRP A 263 4.05 -7.50 -6.15
CA TRP A 263 3.62 -6.47 -7.10
C TRP A 263 2.83 -5.34 -6.43
N ASP A 264 1.88 -5.66 -5.57
CA ASP A 264 1.09 -4.65 -4.84
C ASP A 264 2.01 -3.80 -3.96
N LEU A 265 2.98 -4.45 -3.31
CA LEU A 265 3.99 -3.75 -2.53
C LEU A 265 4.88 -2.87 -3.43
N GLY A 266 5.33 -3.37 -4.58
CA GLY A 266 6.11 -2.59 -5.55
C GLY A 266 5.36 -1.34 -6.03
N ARG A 267 4.08 -1.49 -6.35
CA ARG A 267 3.17 -0.39 -6.69
C ARG A 267 3.01 0.61 -5.54
N ALA A 268 2.81 0.14 -4.31
CA ALA A 268 2.69 1.02 -3.15
C ALA A 268 3.93 1.89 -2.94
N HIS A 269 5.15 1.36 -3.15
CA HIS A 269 6.39 2.16 -3.08
C HIS A 269 6.43 3.28 -4.12
N VAL A 270 6.06 2.96 -5.36
CA VAL A 270 6.04 3.93 -6.46
C VAL A 270 4.98 5.01 -6.20
N GLN A 271 3.77 4.61 -5.81
CA GLN A 271 2.70 5.54 -5.48
C GLN A 271 3.06 6.45 -4.30
N LEU A 272 3.64 5.91 -3.23
CA LEU A 272 4.08 6.71 -2.10
C LEU A 272 5.17 7.71 -2.53
N SER A 273 6.08 7.32 -3.40
CA SER A 273 7.07 8.25 -3.97
C SER A 273 6.41 9.38 -4.76
N ASP A 274 5.37 9.08 -5.55
CA ASP A 274 4.63 10.12 -6.29
C ASP A 274 3.91 11.08 -5.33
N VAL A 275 3.28 10.56 -4.28
CA VAL A 275 2.60 11.39 -3.27
C VAL A 275 3.61 12.26 -2.51
N LEU A 276 4.81 11.76 -2.21
CA LEU A 276 5.87 12.57 -1.61
C LEU A 276 6.28 13.78 -2.47
N PHE A 277 6.24 13.67 -3.79
CA PHE A 277 6.51 14.81 -4.67
C PHE A 277 5.31 15.76 -4.80
N ASN A 278 4.10 15.21 -4.90
CA ASN A 278 2.92 15.98 -5.31
C ASN A 278 2.12 16.53 -4.13
N ARG A 279 2.08 15.80 -3.01
CA ARG A 279 1.28 16.07 -1.82
C ARG A 279 2.04 15.65 -0.56
N PRO A 280 3.25 16.20 -0.31
CA PRO A 280 4.07 15.79 0.84
C PRO A 280 3.35 15.98 2.18
N GLU A 281 2.42 16.92 2.29
CA GLU A 281 1.60 17.15 3.48
C GLU A 281 0.80 15.93 3.92
N ASP A 282 0.43 15.04 2.98
CA ASP A 282 -0.41 13.89 3.25
C ASP A 282 0.39 12.69 3.80
N VAL A 283 1.70 12.59 3.52
CA VAL A 283 2.48 11.33 3.73
C VAL A 283 3.87 11.49 4.34
N ALA A 284 4.44 12.69 4.29
CA ALA A 284 5.83 12.89 4.66
C ALA A 284 6.02 12.79 6.20
N GLY A 285 7.13 12.18 6.63
CA GLY A 285 7.42 11.86 8.03
C GLY A 285 6.56 10.74 8.63
N GLN A 286 5.66 10.14 7.83
CA GLN A 286 4.72 9.12 8.28
C GLN A 286 5.10 7.71 7.81
N SER A 287 4.43 6.71 8.36
CA SER A 287 4.58 5.29 8.03
C SER A 287 3.22 4.69 7.73
N PHE A 288 3.13 3.80 6.75
CA PHE A 288 1.88 3.23 6.28
C PHE A 288 1.95 1.71 6.18
N ALA A 289 0.99 1.01 6.75
CA ALA A 289 0.85 -0.42 6.66
C ALA A 289 0.23 -0.84 5.32
N ILE A 290 0.70 -1.94 4.75
CA ILE A 290 0.31 -2.40 3.40
C ILE A 290 0.08 -3.91 3.39
N THR A 291 -1.09 -4.34 2.92
CA THR A 291 -1.45 -5.75 2.73
C THR A 291 -1.88 -6.09 1.31
N GLY A 292 -2.30 -5.10 0.52
CA GLY A 292 -2.87 -5.32 -0.81
C GLY A 292 -4.34 -5.73 -0.69
N GLN A 293 -4.61 -6.96 -0.21
CA GLN A 293 -5.97 -7.45 0.07
C GLN A 293 -6.26 -7.52 1.57
N ALA A 294 -7.49 -7.19 1.95
CA ALA A 294 -7.96 -7.26 3.33
C ALA A 294 -8.19 -8.70 3.83
N THR A 295 -8.29 -9.67 2.92
CA THR A 295 -8.55 -11.07 3.26
C THR A 295 -7.29 -11.72 3.83
N VAL A 296 -7.36 -12.15 5.08
CA VAL A 296 -6.24 -12.81 5.76
C VAL A 296 -6.44 -14.31 5.70
N HIS A 297 -5.37 -15.04 5.38
CA HIS A 297 -5.38 -16.50 5.29
C HIS A 297 -4.58 -17.13 6.44
N THR A 298 -4.98 -18.33 6.84
CA THR A 298 -4.16 -19.15 7.73
C THR A 298 -2.95 -19.70 6.98
N LEU A 299 -1.86 -20.02 7.69
CA LEU A 299 -0.71 -20.69 7.06
C LEU A 299 -1.09 -22.05 6.44
N SER A 300 -2.04 -22.79 7.03
CA SER A 300 -2.55 -24.04 6.44
C SER A 300 -3.22 -23.80 5.08
N GLU A 301 -4.03 -22.75 4.97
CA GLU A 301 -4.63 -22.37 3.69
C GLU A 301 -3.56 -21.98 2.66
N ALA A 302 -2.52 -21.26 3.07
CA ALA A 302 -1.41 -20.91 2.18
C ALA A 302 -0.69 -22.15 1.63
N TYR A 303 -0.43 -23.17 2.47
CA TYR A 303 0.14 -24.45 2.01
C TYR A 303 -0.77 -25.15 1.01
N ARG A 304 -2.08 -25.18 1.27
CA ARG A 304 -3.09 -25.75 0.36
C ARG A 304 -3.12 -25.03 -0.99
N ILE A 305 -3.04 -23.70 -0.98
CA ILE A 305 -2.99 -22.88 -2.20
C ILE A 305 -1.71 -23.15 -3.00
N MET A 306 -0.55 -23.28 -2.33
CA MET A 306 0.71 -23.62 -2.99
C MET A 306 0.67 -25.01 -3.63
N GLN A 307 0.09 -26.00 -2.96
CA GLN A 307 -0.13 -27.33 -3.54
C GLN A 307 -1.02 -27.24 -4.78
N PHE A 308 -2.13 -26.50 -4.71
CA PHE A 308 -3.09 -26.39 -5.81
C PHE A 308 -2.46 -25.86 -7.10
N TYR A 309 -1.61 -24.82 -7.00
CA TYR A 309 -0.94 -24.25 -8.19
C TYR A 309 0.38 -24.95 -8.55
N SER A 310 0.90 -25.83 -7.69
CA SER A 310 2.14 -26.56 -7.96
C SER A 310 1.87 -27.72 -8.92
N ARG A 311 2.73 -27.87 -9.93
CA ARG A 311 2.76 -29.08 -10.78
C ARG A 311 3.37 -30.28 -10.06
N ARG A 312 4.22 -30.03 -9.06
CA ARG A 312 4.84 -31.05 -8.23
C ARG A 312 3.95 -31.30 -7.03
N ASP A 313 3.81 -32.57 -6.68
CA ASP A 313 3.16 -32.95 -5.44
C ASP A 313 4.03 -32.57 -4.23
N LEU A 314 3.64 -31.51 -3.52
CA LEU A 314 4.32 -31.02 -2.33
C LEU A 314 3.85 -31.83 -1.13
N GLN A 315 4.76 -32.61 -0.58
CA GLN A 315 4.49 -33.44 0.59
C GLN A 315 4.65 -32.62 1.86
N PHE A 316 3.60 -32.54 2.68
CA PHE A 316 3.61 -31.83 3.96
C PHE A 316 3.45 -32.80 5.13
N ARG A 317 4.24 -32.62 6.19
CA ARG A 317 4.12 -33.40 7.42
C ARG A 317 3.99 -32.49 8.63
N ASN A 318 2.86 -32.62 9.32
CA ASN A 318 2.67 -31.96 10.60
C ASN A 318 3.65 -32.51 11.64
N VAL A 319 4.40 -31.61 12.26
CA VAL A 319 5.26 -31.89 13.41
C VAL A 319 4.72 -31.17 14.64
N SER A 320 4.98 -31.73 15.83
CA SER A 320 4.48 -31.15 17.08
C SER A 320 5.05 -29.76 17.32
N GLU A 321 4.18 -28.78 17.57
CA GLU A 321 4.58 -27.41 17.92
C GLU A 321 5.43 -27.39 19.18
N LEU A 322 5.06 -28.17 20.21
CA LEU A 322 5.81 -28.27 21.46
C LEU A 322 7.22 -28.83 21.22
N MET A 323 7.34 -29.85 20.37
CA MET A 323 8.64 -30.43 20.00
C MET A 323 9.51 -29.39 19.31
N MET A 324 8.97 -28.69 18.30
CA MET A 324 9.71 -27.68 17.56
C MET A 324 10.06 -26.46 18.42
N PHE A 325 9.17 -26.05 19.32
CA PHE A 325 9.42 -24.96 20.27
C PHE A 325 10.57 -25.33 21.21
N THR A 326 10.55 -26.54 21.77
CA THR A 326 11.62 -27.05 22.64
C THR A 326 12.94 -27.15 21.89
N LEU A 327 12.92 -27.69 20.66
CA LEU A 327 14.10 -27.80 19.81
C LEU A 327 14.71 -26.43 19.52
N SER A 328 13.89 -25.41 19.25
CA SER A 328 14.39 -24.05 18.98
C SER A 328 15.13 -23.44 20.18
N HIS A 329 14.66 -23.69 21.40
CA HIS A 329 15.36 -23.24 22.61
C HIS A 329 16.64 -24.03 22.86
N PHE A 330 16.64 -25.33 22.58
CA PHE A 330 17.84 -26.16 22.66
C PHE A 330 18.92 -25.69 21.67
N VAL A 331 18.54 -25.40 20.42
CA VAL A 331 19.45 -24.90 19.39
C VAL A 331 20.00 -23.52 19.77
N GLU A 332 19.17 -22.59 20.24
CA GLU A 332 19.63 -21.28 20.74
C GLU A 332 20.64 -21.45 21.88
N ALA A 333 20.35 -22.31 22.87
CA ALA A 333 21.25 -22.59 23.99
C ALA A 333 22.58 -23.21 23.54
N LEU A 334 22.55 -24.13 22.57
CA LEU A 334 23.73 -24.76 21.99
C LEU A 334 24.62 -23.73 21.27
N LEU A 335 24.03 -22.88 20.43
CA LEU A 335 24.76 -21.84 19.68
C LEU A 335 25.34 -20.78 20.60
N PHE A 336 24.57 -20.36 21.61
CA PHE A 336 25.00 -19.43 22.65
C PHE A 336 26.16 -20.00 23.46
N GLY A 337 26.00 -21.21 24.00
CA GLY A 337 27.03 -21.90 24.78
C GLY A 337 28.33 -22.06 24.00
N ARG A 338 28.23 -22.52 22.74
CA ARG A 338 29.38 -22.60 21.83
C ARG A 338 30.09 -21.25 21.70
N TYR A 339 29.35 -20.18 21.41
CA TYR A 339 29.94 -18.86 21.18
C TYR A 339 30.73 -18.38 22.40
N PHE A 340 30.17 -18.49 23.61
CA PHE A 340 30.84 -18.00 24.82
C PHE A 340 32.03 -18.87 25.24
N VAL A 341 31.95 -20.19 25.08
CA VAL A 341 33.09 -21.09 25.32
C VAL A 341 34.24 -20.76 24.37
N LEU A 342 33.97 -20.66 23.07
CA LEU A 342 34.99 -20.33 22.08
C LEU A 342 35.51 -18.91 22.24
N LYS A 343 34.67 -17.95 22.62
CA LYS A 343 35.09 -16.57 22.91
C LYS A 343 36.06 -16.53 24.08
N SER A 344 35.84 -17.35 25.10
CA SER A 344 36.72 -17.47 26.27
C SER A 344 38.09 -18.03 25.87
N ILE A 345 38.10 -19.06 25.00
CA ILE A 345 39.33 -19.63 24.44
C ILE A 345 40.04 -18.62 23.53
N SER A 346 39.29 -17.87 22.73
CA SER A 346 39.78 -16.83 21.81
C SER A 346 40.58 -15.74 22.52
N TYR A 347 40.18 -15.33 23.73
CA TYR A 347 40.98 -14.40 24.54
C TYR A 347 42.39 -14.92 24.84
N ILE A 348 42.57 -16.25 24.91
CA ILE A 348 43.86 -16.89 25.17
C ILE A 348 44.62 -17.14 23.86
N THR A 349 43.93 -17.55 22.80
CA THR A 349 44.55 -17.99 21.54
C THR A 349 44.68 -16.90 20.48
N GLY A 350 44.03 -15.74 20.66
CA GLY A 350 43.93 -14.67 19.66
C GLY A 350 43.07 -15.02 18.43
N SER A 351 42.42 -16.18 18.42
CA SER A 351 41.64 -16.66 17.26
C SER A 351 40.30 -15.93 17.15
N GLN A 352 39.82 -15.62 15.95
CA GLN A 352 38.49 -15.02 15.77
C GLN A 352 37.38 -16.08 15.84
N VAL A 353 36.27 -15.76 16.52
CA VAL A 353 35.12 -16.66 16.66
C VAL A 353 33.99 -16.18 15.77
N GLU A 354 33.61 -17.02 14.80
CA GLU A 354 32.42 -16.79 13.99
C GLU A 354 31.17 -16.78 14.89
N LEU A 355 30.35 -15.71 14.76
CA LEU A 355 29.11 -15.52 15.53
C LEU A 355 28.10 -16.66 15.31
N VAL A 356 28.00 -17.13 14.06
CA VAL A 356 27.23 -18.31 13.68
C VAL A 356 28.18 -19.30 12.99
N PRO A 357 28.31 -20.54 13.47
CA PRO A 357 29.20 -21.52 12.84
C PRO A 357 28.70 -21.97 11.48
N ARG A 358 29.62 -22.23 10.55
CA ARG A 358 29.32 -22.75 9.20
C ARG A 358 28.42 -23.98 9.20
N TRP A 359 28.67 -24.97 10.06
CA TRP A 359 27.84 -26.17 10.14
C TRP A 359 26.37 -25.87 10.49
N ALA A 360 26.09 -24.83 11.29
CA ALA A 360 24.72 -24.45 11.62
C ALA A 360 24.02 -23.73 10.46
N VAL A 361 24.80 -23.04 9.61
CA VAL A 361 24.31 -22.44 8.36
C VAL A 361 24.01 -23.54 7.34
N GLU A 362 24.96 -24.45 7.11
CA GLU A 362 24.86 -25.56 6.15
C GLU A 362 23.70 -26.51 6.50
N ALA A 363 23.56 -26.86 7.78
CA ALA A 363 22.45 -27.68 8.27
C ALA A 363 21.13 -26.91 8.44
N LYS A 364 21.10 -25.60 8.12
CA LYS A 364 19.93 -24.71 8.30
C LYS A 364 19.41 -24.63 9.74
N LEU A 365 20.20 -25.05 10.73
CA LEU A 365 19.84 -25.02 12.15
C LEU A 365 19.73 -23.59 12.69
N GLN A 366 20.44 -22.63 12.07
CA GLN A 366 20.33 -21.22 12.48
C GLN A 366 18.89 -20.68 12.39
N TYR A 367 18.02 -21.24 11.53
CA TYR A 367 16.63 -20.79 11.41
C TYR A 367 15.74 -21.31 12.55
N ILE A 368 16.15 -22.37 13.24
CA ILE A 368 15.38 -23.02 14.30
C ILE A 368 15.74 -22.36 15.64
N GLN A 369 15.24 -21.14 15.84
CA GLN A 369 15.51 -20.34 17.03
C GLN A 369 14.21 -19.72 17.58
N PRO A 370 14.12 -19.39 18.88
CA PRO A 370 12.86 -18.99 19.50
C PRO A 370 12.19 -17.76 18.89
N ALA A 371 12.94 -16.81 18.33
CA ALA A 371 12.38 -15.60 17.72
C ALA A 371 11.55 -15.90 16.46
N MET A 372 11.72 -17.07 15.83
CA MET A 372 10.89 -17.48 14.69
C MET A 372 9.41 -17.63 15.07
N TRP A 373 9.12 -17.86 16.35
CA TRP A 373 7.77 -18.09 16.86
C TRP A 373 6.96 -16.81 17.05
N ASP A 374 7.61 -15.64 17.01
CA ASP A 374 6.95 -14.34 17.17
C ASP A 374 5.80 -14.18 16.16
N PHE A 375 6.02 -14.63 14.91
CA PHE A 375 5.05 -14.50 13.80
C PHE A 375 4.18 -15.74 13.57
N THR A 376 4.43 -16.85 14.28
CA THR A 376 3.67 -18.09 14.10
C THR A 376 2.69 -18.37 15.22
N LEU A 377 2.78 -17.67 16.36
CA LEU A 377 1.93 -17.86 17.55
C LEU A 377 0.88 -16.76 17.77
N THR A 378 0.73 -15.82 16.85
CA THR A 378 -0.21 -14.69 16.98
C THR A 378 -0.92 -14.49 15.65
N ASP A 379 -2.22 -14.22 15.67
CA ASP A 379 -2.93 -13.77 14.47
C ASP A 379 -2.52 -12.33 14.16
N THR A 380 -2.08 -12.09 12.94
CA THR A 380 -1.63 -10.77 12.48
C THR A 380 -2.51 -10.28 11.33
N ILE A 381 -3.35 -9.30 11.64
CA ILE A 381 -4.20 -8.62 10.66
C ILE A 381 -3.68 -7.22 10.49
N VAL A 382 -3.33 -6.84 9.27
CA VAL A 382 -2.77 -5.52 9.00
C VAL A 382 -3.82 -4.69 8.27
N ASP A 383 -4.14 -3.53 8.85
CA ASP A 383 -5.12 -2.58 8.33
C ASP A 383 -4.40 -1.54 7.46
N ASP A 384 -4.62 -1.60 6.15
CA ASP A 384 -4.04 -0.70 5.15
C ASP A 384 -5.04 0.37 4.64
N SER A 385 -6.15 0.58 5.34
CA SER A 385 -7.22 1.51 4.94
C SER A 385 -6.72 2.94 4.71
N ARG A 386 -5.87 3.46 5.60
CA ARG A 386 -5.28 4.81 5.47
C ARG A 386 -4.39 4.90 4.23
N ALA A 387 -3.55 3.89 3.99
CA ALA A 387 -2.70 3.84 2.80
C ALA A 387 -3.53 3.84 1.51
N ARG A 388 -4.61 3.05 1.44
CA ARG A 388 -5.52 3.02 0.28
C ARG A 388 -6.16 4.38 0.04
N LYS A 389 -6.60 5.06 1.10
CA LYS A 389 -7.18 6.41 1.02
C LYS A 389 -6.17 7.43 0.49
N VAL A 390 -4.92 7.39 0.96
CA VAL A 390 -3.93 8.42 0.62
C VAL A 390 -3.25 8.17 -0.73
N PHE A 391 -2.91 6.92 -1.04
CA PHE A 391 -2.18 6.54 -2.25
C PHE A 391 -3.10 6.35 -3.47
N GLY A 392 -4.33 5.88 -3.24
CA GLY A 392 -5.31 5.54 -4.28
C GLY A 392 -6.28 6.66 -4.62
N ALA A 393 -6.44 7.69 -3.79
CA ALA A 393 -7.33 8.80 -4.08
C ALA A 393 -6.75 9.71 -5.17
N ARG A 394 -7.53 9.90 -6.24
CA ARG A 394 -7.32 11.02 -7.17
C ARG A 394 -8.00 12.25 -6.60
N ARG A 395 -7.22 13.25 -6.21
CA ARG A 395 -7.75 14.57 -5.87
C ARG A 395 -8.11 15.26 -7.19
N TRP A 396 -9.40 15.43 -7.45
CA TRP A 396 -9.90 16.25 -8.56
C TRP A 396 -10.21 17.64 -7.99
N THR A 397 -9.45 18.65 -8.43
CA THR A 397 -9.73 20.04 -8.09
C THR A 397 -10.54 20.64 -9.23
N VAL A 398 -11.81 20.97 -8.97
CA VAL A 398 -12.64 21.72 -9.92
C VAL A 398 -12.40 23.20 -9.67
N ASN A 399 -11.61 23.86 -10.53
CA ASN A 399 -11.45 25.31 -10.50
C ASN A 399 -12.47 25.94 -11.45
N ASN A 400 -13.41 26.73 -10.93
CA ASN A 400 -14.40 27.42 -11.74
C ASN A 400 -13.89 28.82 -12.11
N ASP A 401 -13.35 28.96 -13.32
CA ASP A 401 -12.90 30.25 -13.87
C ASP A 401 -13.99 30.97 -14.69
N CYS A 402 -15.24 30.50 -14.65
CA CYS A 402 -16.36 31.15 -15.33
C CYS A 402 -16.94 32.29 -14.47
N PRO A 403 -17.56 33.32 -15.08
CA PRO A 403 -18.25 34.40 -14.35
C PRO A 403 -19.60 33.97 -13.75
N PHE A 404 -19.86 32.65 -13.68
CA PHE A 404 -21.08 32.05 -13.17
C PHE A 404 -20.78 30.74 -12.44
N THR A 405 -21.62 30.35 -11.49
CA THR A 405 -21.49 29.11 -10.72
C THR A 405 -21.63 27.89 -11.62
N ILE A 406 -20.62 27.02 -11.61
CA ILE A 406 -20.71 25.64 -12.13
C ILE A 406 -21.33 24.77 -11.02
N TRP A 407 -22.28 23.90 -11.38
CA TRP A 407 -22.94 22.98 -10.45
C TRP A 407 -22.44 21.55 -10.72
N PRO A 408 -21.20 21.18 -10.35
CA PRO A 408 -20.75 19.81 -10.47
C PRO A 408 -21.38 18.95 -9.37
N ALA A 409 -21.59 17.66 -9.61
CA ALA A 409 -22.17 16.78 -8.60
C ALA A 409 -21.37 16.73 -7.29
N ILE A 410 -22.11 16.37 -6.25
CA ILE A 410 -21.70 16.38 -4.85
C ILE A 410 -21.69 14.93 -4.37
N TYR A 411 -20.67 14.53 -3.60
CA TYR A 411 -20.66 13.28 -2.85
C TYR A 411 -21.61 13.40 -1.64
N THR A 412 -22.65 12.57 -1.55
CA THR A 412 -23.60 12.60 -0.43
C THR A 412 -23.78 11.22 0.22
N SER A 413 -24.06 11.21 1.53
CA SER A 413 -24.42 9.99 2.27
C SER A 413 -25.93 9.73 2.22
N ASN A 414 -26.35 8.49 2.46
CA ASN A 414 -27.75 8.06 2.38
C ASN A 414 -28.67 8.64 3.49
N SER A 415 -28.14 9.43 4.44
CA SER A 415 -28.94 10.01 5.52
C SER A 415 -28.93 11.54 5.48
N SER A 416 -30.15 12.08 5.32
CA SER A 416 -30.57 13.47 5.53
C SER A 416 -30.54 14.38 4.30
N ALA A 417 -31.71 14.92 3.98
CA ALA A 417 -31.89 16.12 3.17
C ALA A 417 -31.07 17.27 3.79
N VAL A 418 -29.87 17.50 3.26
CA VAL A 418 -29.03 18.62 3.68
C VAL A 418 -29.67 19.90 3.15
N THR A 419 -30.15 20.73 4.07
CA THR A 419 -30.53 22.11 3.77
C THR A 419 -29.23 22.87 3.45
N LEU A 420 -28.93 23.03 2.17
CA LEU A 420 -27.76 23.77 1.68
C LEU A 420 -28.06 25.27 1.72
N SER A 421 -27.98 25.88 2.89
CA SER A 421 -27.83 27.33 3.03
C SER A 421 -26.43 27.65 3.52
N ASP A 422 -25.69 28.38 2.68
CA ASP A 422 -24.33 28.89 2.85
C ASP A 422 -23.21 27.88 2.59
N VAL A 423 -22.54 28.03 1.45
CA VAL A 423 -21.52 27.12 0.92
C VAL A 423 -20.23 27.21 1.73
N GLU A 424 -19.93 26.14 2.49
CA GLU A 424 -18.56 25.69 2.77
C GLU A 424 -18.48 24.18 2.48
N THR A 425 -17.52 23.82 1.64
CA THR A 425 -17.42 22.54 0.93
C THR A 425 -16.86 21.42 1.81
N GLY A 426 -17.48 20.25 1.76
CA GLY A 426 -16.94 19.02 2.33
C GLY A 426 -17.56 18.66 3.67
N TRP A 427 -18.08 17.44 3.78
CA TRP A 427 -18.48 16.88 5.06
C TRP A 427 -17.24 16.29 5.76
N GLU A 428 -17.01 16.69 7.01
CA GLU A 428 -16.10 16.00 7.93
C GLU A 428 -16.94 15.23 8.97
N ALA A 429 -16.68 13.93 9.08
CA ALA A 429 -17.28 13.09 10.13
C ALA A 429 -16.65 13.44 11.49
N ALA A 430 -17.44 13.93 12.44
CA ALA A 430 -16.97 14.05 13.82
C ALA A 430 -16.70 12.65 14.43
N PRO A 431 -15.75 12.53 15.38
CA PRO A 431 -15.51 11.27 16.09
C PRO A 431 -16.80 10.72 16.73
N ASN A 432 -17.08 9.43 16.54
CA ASN A 432 -18.27 8.69 17.00
C ASN A 432 -19.58 8.92 16.21
N THR A 433 -19.52 9.42 14.98
CA THR A 433 -20.68 9.40 14.09
C THR A 433 -20.90 7.96 13.57
N PRO A 434 -22.07 7.32 13.78
CA PRO A 434 -22.32 5.99 13.26
C PRO A 434 -22.39 6.04 11.74
N GLY A 435 -21.46 5.39 11.04
CA GLY A 435 -21.69 5.00 9.64
C GLY A 435 -22.84 3.98 9.58
N ASP A 436 -23.43 3.78 8.41
CA ASP A 436 -24.52 2.81 8.16
C ASP A 436 -24.16 1.33 8.44
N GLY A 437 -22.99 1.07 9.03
CA GLY A 437 -22.50 -0.25 9.41
C GLY A 437 -21.94 -1.07 8.24
N SER A 438 -21.98 -0.57 7.00
CA SER A 438 -21.57 -1.33 5.82
C SER A 438 -20.12 -1.09 5.39
N GLY A 439 -19.55 0.07 5.75
CA GLY A 439 -18.19 0.47 5.35
C GLY A 439 -18.04 0.73 3.85
N ALA A 440 -19.13 0.93 3.11
CA ALA A 440 -19.14 1.25 1.69
C ALA A 440 -19.23 2.78 1.46
N ASP A 441 -18.42 3.30 0.53
CA ASP A 441 -18.54 4.67 0.03
C ASP A 441 -19.57 4.74 -1.11
N TYR A 442 -20.45 5.74 -1.10
CA TYR A 442 -21.47 5.97 -2.13
C TYR A 442 -21.17 7.25 -2.91
N TYR A 443 -21.40 7.25 -4.21
CA TYR A 443 -21.24 8.43 -5.07
C TYR A 443 -22.40 8.49 -6.06
N ASP A 444 -22.90 9.69 -6.32
CA ASP A 444 -23.98 9.95 -7.25
C ASP A 444 -23.78 11.28 -7.99
N ILE A 445 -24.57 11.49 -9.04
CA ILE A 445 -24.67 12.79 -9.72
C ILE A 445 -26.05 13.36 -9.44
N SER A 446 -26.15 14.54 -8.84
CA SER A 446 -27.45 15.16 -8.55
C SER A 446 -27.81 16.23 -9.58
N THR A 447 -29.05 16.18 -10.09
CA THR A 447 -29.65 17.23 -10.95
C THR A 447 -30.71 18.04 -10.20
N VAL A 448 -30.80 17.88 -8.87
CA VAL A 448 -31.76 18.55 -7.99
C VAL A 448 -31.75 20.07 -8.12
N GLN A 449 -30.59 20.68 -8.34
CA GLN A 449 -30.47 22.14 -8.49
C GLN A 449 -30.58 22.60 -9.95
N GLY A 450 -30.57 21.65 -10.89
CA GLY A 450 -30.47 21.87 -12.33
C GLY A 450 -29.20 21.23 -12.91
N PHE A 451 -28.93 21.58 -14.16
CA PHE A 451 -27.81 21.07 -14.96
C PHE A 451 -27.24 22.21 -15.79
N ASN A 452 -25.92 22.33 -15.87
CA ASN A 452 -25.28 23.22 -16.85
C ASN A 452 -24.08 22.60 -17.57
N LEU A 453 -23.53 21.48 -17.08
CA LEU A 453 -22.40 20.80 -17.69
C LEU A 453 -22.57 19.28 -17.61
N PRO A 454 -22.32 18.54 -18.71
CA PRO A 454 -22.25 17.08 -18.67
C PRO A 454 -21.15 16.60 -17.74
N MET A 455 -21.42 15.54 -16.99
CA MET A 455 -20.44 14.97 -16.08
C MET A 455 -20.55 13.45 -15.97
N GLN A 456 -19.41 12.80 -15.79
CA GLN A 456 -19.30 11.36 -15.62
C GLN A 456 -18.24 11.06 -14.55
N VAL A 457 -18.58 10.18 -13.62
CA VAL A 457 -17.67 9.62 -12.61
C VAL A 457 -17.50 8.14 -12.94
N VAL A 458 -16.31 7.78 -13.43
CA VAL A 458 -15.93 6.39 -13.73
C VAL A 458 -15.03 5.87 -12.62
N PRO A 459 -15.51 4.97 -11.75
CA PRO A 459 -14.67 4.35 -10.73
C PRO A 459 -13.59 3.47 -11.36
N SER A 460 -12.39 3.51 -10.78
CA SER A 460 -11.28 2.62 -11.19
C SER A 460 -11.33 1.23 -10.53
N ALA A 461 -12.18 1.04 -9.51
CA ALA A 461 -12.34 -0.21 -8.80
C ALA A 461 -13.36 -1.13 -9.50
N MET A 462 -13.06 -2.43 -9.59
CA MET A 462 -13.99 -3.43 -10.13
C MET A 462 -15.22 -3.59 -9.23
N GLY A 463 -16.42 -3.51 -9.81
CA GLY A 463 -17.71 -3.73 -9.12
C GLY A 463 -18.48 -2.46 -8.74
N CYS A 464 -17.92 -1.28 -8.97
CA CYS A 464 -18.59 0.02 -8.76
C CYS A 464 -19.22 0.52 -10.08
N GLY A 465 -20.46 1.03 -10.03
CA GLY A 465 -21.19 1.52 -11.22
C GLY A 465 -20.71 2.87 -11.74
N VAL A 466 -20.92 3.21 -13.01
CA VAL A 466 -20.64 4.58 -13.49
C VAL A 466 -21.78 5.50 -13.05
N ALA A 467 -21.46 6.63 -12.42
CA ALA A 467 -22.44 7.69 -12.16
C ALA A 467 -22.30 8.76 -13.24
N GLU A 468 -23.35 9.03 -14.02
CA GLU A 468 -23.25 9.92 -15.18
C GLU A 468 -24.51 10.70 -15.52
N CYS A 469 -24.28 11.88 -16.09
CA CYS A 469 -25.19 12.66 -16.90
C CYS A 469 -24.38 13.24 -18.06
N ALA A 470 -24.02 12.37 -19.01
CA ALA A 470 -23.11 12.70 -20.10
C ALA A 470 -23.79 13.42 -21.28
N VAL A 471 -25.13 13.53 -21.25
CA VAL A 471 -25.93 14.21 -22.27
C VAL A 471 -25.97 15.70 -21.96
N ASP A 472 -25.86 16.55 -22.98
CA ASP A 472 -26.09 17.99 -22.84
C ASP A 472 -27.59 18.29 -22.72
N LEU A 473 -28.08 18.45 -21.48
CA LEU A 473 -29.46 18.84 -21.24
C LEU A 473 -29.75 20.26 -21.71
N ASN A 474 -28.76 21.15 -21.80
CA ASN A 474 -29.00 22.55 -22.16
C ASN A 474 -29.61 22.68 -23.56
N ALA A 475 -29.22 21.81 -24.50
CA ALA A 475 -29.70 21.82 -25.87
C ALA A 475 -31.23 21.68 -26.00
N ASN A 476 -31.86 20.90 -25.11
CA ASN A 476 -33.29 20.60 -25.16
C ASN A 476 -34.01 21.00 -23.87
N CYS A 477 -33.48 21.98 -23.13
CA CYS A 477 -34.06 22.41 -21.87
C CYS A 477 -35.48 22.98 -22.07
N PRO A 478 -36.51 22.45 -21.37
CA PRO A 478 -37.87 22.98 -21.43
C PRO A 478 -37.93 24.47 -21.10
N ASP A 479 -38.78 25.23 -21.79
CA ASP A 479 -38.87 26.69 -21.64
C ASP A 479 -39.02 27.16 -20.17
N PRO A 480 -39.86 26.54 -19.31
CA PRO A 480 -40.00 26.96 -17.91
C PRO A 480 -38.75 26.75 -17.06
N LEU A 481 -37.81 25.93 -17.53
CA LEU A 481 -36.59 25.54 -16.81
C LEU A 481 -35.34 26.26 -17.33
N ARG A 482 -35.42 26.98 -18.45
CA ARG A 482 -34.25 27.66 -19.04
C ARG A 482 -33.65 28.66 -18.07
N GLY A 483 -32.39 28.45 -17.73
CA GLY A 483 -31.66 29.32 -16.82
C GLY A 483 -30.66 28.55 -15.95
N PRO A 484 -29.72 29.25 -15.28
CA PRO A 484 -29.52 30.69 -15.31
C PRO A 484 -29.09 31.20 -16.70
N PHE A 485 -29.17 32.51 -16.93
CA PHE A 485 -28.76 33.15 -18.18
C PHE A 485 -27.38 33.78 -18.03
N ALA A 486 -26.61 33.80 -19.12
CA ALA A 486 -25.29 34.38 -19.13
C ALA A 486 -25.32 35.87 -18.70
N PRO A 487 -24.43 36.30 -17.79
CA PRO A 487 -24.23 37.71 -17.50
C PRO A 487 -23.96 38.50 -18.78
N ASN A 488 -24.46 39.74 -18.88
CA ASN A 488 -24.29 40.64 -20.04
C ASN A 488 -24.99 40.23 -21.35
N THR A 489 -25.95 39.31 -21.30
CA THR A 489 -26.70 38.87 -22.51
C THR A 489 -28.16 39.33 -22.53
N ASN A 490 -28.57 40.29 -21.69
CA ASN A 490 -29.98 40.68 -21.52
C ASN A 490 -30.92 39.48 -21.26
N ASN A 491 -30.43 38.45 -20.55
CA ASN A 491 -31.14 37.19 -20.30
C ASN A 491 -31.59 36.44 -21.58
N THR A 492 -30.85 36.56 -22.68
CA THR A 492 -31.19 35.89 -23.95
C THR A 492 -30.46 34.57 -24.16
N VAL A 493 -29.35 34.33 -23.47
CA VAL A 493 -28.53 33.12 -23.62
C VAL A 493 -28.63 32.26 -22.35
N PRO A 494 -29.41 31.16 -22.35
CA PRO A 494 -29.42 30.23 -21.22
C PRO A 494 -28.09 29.49 -21.15
N ILE A 495 -27.51 29.41 -19.95
CA ILE A 495 -26.25 28.69 -19.66
C ILE A 495 -26.50 27.47 -18.77
N GLY A 496 -27.76 27.06 -18.63
CA GLY A 496 -28.19 25.99 -17.77
C GLY A 496 -29.66 25.62 -17.98
N CYS A 497 -30.05 24.53 -17.35
CA CYS A 497 -31.41 24.05 -17.18
C CYS A 497 -31.72 23.85 -15.70
N LYS A 498 -32.58 24.67 -15.12
CA LYS A 498 -33.02 24.56 -13.72
C LYS A 498 -33.85 23.30 -13.51
N SER A 499 -33.83 22.75 -12.30
CA SER A 499 -34.86 21.81 -11.87
C SER A 499 -36.19 22.52 -11.65
N ALA A 500 -37.28 21.76 -11.51
CA ALA A 500 -38.59 22.31 -11.15
C ALA A 500 -38.57 23.07 -9.81
N CYS A 501 -37.75 22.61 -8.86
CA CYS A 501 -37.50 23.28 -7.59
C CYS A 501 -36.85 24.66 -7.80
N THR A 502 -35.71 24.70 -8.49
CA THR A 502 -34.95 25.95 -8.72
C THR A 502 -35.70 26.93 -9.62
N ALA A 503 -36.55 26.42 -10.51
CA ALA A 503 -37.46 27.24 -11.33
C ALA A 503 -38.70 27.73 -10.56
N ASN A 504 -38.91 27.28 -9.31
CA ASN A 504 -40.04 27.63 -8.46
C ASN A 504 -41.40 27.40 -9.15
N LEU A 505 -41.55 26.24 -9.82
CA LEU A 505 -42.73 25.97 -10.64
C LEU A 505 -44.02 25.77 -9.81
N ASP A 506 -43.89 25.43 -8.52
CA ASP A 506 -45.01 25.30 -7.60
C ASP A 506 -45.28 26.58 -6.77
N GLY A 507 -44.44 27.60 -6.92
CA GLY A 507 -44.60 28.91 -6.31
C GLY A 507 -44.35 28.96 -4.79
N ASN A 508 -43.94 27.86 -4.16
CA ASN A 508 -43.72 27.80 -2.70
C ASN A 508 -42.56 26.87 -2.32
N PRO A 509 -41.30 27.33 -2.46
CA PRO A 509 -40.13 26.51 -2.22
C PRO A 509 -39.95 26.14 -0.74
N GLY A 510 -40.68 26.77 0.19
CA GLY A 510 -40.68 26.42 1.62
C GLY A 510 -41.59 25.24 1.98
N ASN A 511 -42.50 24.85 1.10
CA ASN A 511 -43.38 23.68 1.26
C ASN A 511 -43.68 23.04 -0.09
N SER A 512 -42.63 22.52 -0.73
CA SER A 512 -42.62 22.11 -2.12
C SER A 512 -42.40 20.62 -2.26
N ALA A 513 -43.25 19.98 -3.08
CA ALA A 513 -43.07 18.60 -3.51
C ALA A 513 -41.86 18.46 -4.45
N ALA A 514 -41.59 19.48 -5.27
CA ALA A 514 -40.45 19.50 -6.18
C ALA A 514 -39.11 19.73 -5.47
N CYS A 515 -39.11 20.34 -4.28
CA CYS A 515 -37.92 20.61 -3.47
C CYS A 515 -37.78 19.68 -2.24
N CYS A 516 -38.74 18.78 -2.00
CA CYS A 516 -38.87 18.01 -0.75
C CYS A 516 -38.77 18.88 0.52
N THR A 517 -39.45 20.03 0.55
CA THR A 517 -39.42 20.97 1.69
C THR A 517 -40.75 21.03 2.44
N GLY A 518 -40.74 21.54 3.68
CA GLY A 518 -41.93 21.67 4.52
C GLY A 518 -42.52 20.31 4.88
N GLN A 519 -43.79 20.08 4.55
CA GLN A 519 -44.48 18.81 4.79
C GLN A 519 -43.90 17.63 4.00
N PHE A 520 -43.14 17.91 2.94
CA PHE A 520 -42.47 16.91 2.12
C PHE A 520 -41.03 16.59 2.59
N ALA A 521 -40.54 17.27 3.64
CA ALA A 521 -39.19 17.08 4.17
C ALA A 521 -39.03 15.84 5.06
N ALA A 522 -40.14 15.25 5.53
CA ALA A 522 -40.11 14.04 6.34
C ALA A 522 -39.72 12.82 5.49
N GLU A 523 -39.06 11.84 6.12
CA GLU A 523 -38.64 10.60 5.48
C GLU A 523 -39.86 9.88 4.86
N GLY A 524 -39.77 9.57 3.56
CA GLY A 524 -40.87 8.97 2.79
C GLY A 524 -42.03 9.91 2.44
N ALA A 525 -42.00 11.18 2.85
CA ALA A 525 -43.05 12.16 2.52
C ALA A 525 -42.82 12.86 1.18
N CYS A 526 -41.60 12.88 0.65
CA CYS A 526 -41.34 13.43 -0.68
C CYS A 526 -41.88 12.48 -1.77
N PRO A 527 -42.69 12.98 -2.72
CA PRO A 527 -43.35 12.12 -3.70
C PRO A 527 -42.36 11.45 -4.65
N THR A 528 -42.58 10.17 -4.94
CA THR A 528 -41.75 9.39 -5.87
C THR A 528 -42.16 9.56 -7.35
N SER A 529 -43.19 10.36 -7.62
CA SER A 529 -43.71 10.65 -8.97
C SER A 529 -44.58 11.92 -8.97
N GLY A 530 -44.83 12.48 -10.16
CA GLY A 530 -45.65 13.68 -10.31
C GLY A 530 -44.92 15.00 -10.09
N VAL A 531 -43.59 14.97 -9.89
CA VAL A 531 -42.75 16.16 -9.92
C VAL A 531 -42.62 16.66 -11.37
N PRO A 532 -42.93 17.95 -11.66
CA PRO A 532 -42.85 18.49 -13.00
C PRO A 532 -41.48 18.29 -13.63
N PHE A 533 -41.44 17.84 -14.89
CA PHE A 533 -40.21 17.64 -15.66
C PHE A 533 -39.19 16.65 -15.07
N TYR A 534 -39.55 15.85 -14.07
CA TYR A 534 -38.71 14.77 -13.55
C TYR A 534 -38.25 13.80 -14.65
N ASP A 535 -39.20 13.39 -15.51
CA ASP A 535 -38.94 12.48 -16.62
C ASP A 535 -37.91 13.03 -17.62
N TYR A 536 -37.85 14.35 -17.80
CA TYR A 536 -36.87 14.97 -18.70
C TYR A 536 -35.43 14.71 -18.21
N PHE A 537 -35.18 14.94 -16.91
CA PHE A 537 -33.88 14.67 -16.31
C PHE A 537 -33.59 13.16 -16.24
N LYS A 538 -34.55 12.33 -15.81
CA LYS A 538 -34.34 10.89 -15.61
C LYS A 538 -34.25 10.08 -16.90
N GLN A 539 -34.95 10.45 -17.96
CA GLN A 539 -34.82 9.76 -19.25
C GLN A 539 -33.46 10.06 -19.90
N SER A 540 -32.98 11.29 -19.77
CA SER A 540 -31.71 11.71 -20.37
C SER A 540 -30.51 11.37 -19.48
N CYS A 541 -30.70 11.30 -18.16
CA CYS A 541 -29.67 11.03 -17.16
C CYS A 541 -30.21 10.07 -16.07
N PRO A 542 -30.38 8.77 -16.37
CA PRO A 542 -31.05 7.80 -15.49
C PRO A 542 -30.30 7.51 -14.19
N PHE A 543 -28.98 7.68 -14.19
CA PHE A 543 -28.11 7.42 -13.04
C PHE A 543 -27.92 8.63 -12.12
N THR A 544 -28.69 9.70 -12.34
CA THR A 544 -28.64 10.89 -11.49
C THR A 544 -29.67 10.83 -10.36
N TYR A 545 -29.37 11.46 -9.23
CA TYR A 545 -30.37 11.80 -8.23
C TYR A 545 -31.18 13.02 -8.69
N ALA A 546 -32.50 12.91 -8.65
CA ALA A 546 -33.46 13.98 -8.94
C ALA A 546 -34.66 13.80 -7.99
N TYR A 547 -35.34 14.89 -7.63
CA TYR A 547 -36.54 14.86 -6.78
C TYR A 547 -37.78 14.42 -7.54
#